data_AF-A0A3M8FR92-F1
#
_entry.id   AF-A0A3M8FR92-F1
#
_cell.length_a   1.000
_cell.length_b   1.000
_cell.length_c   1.000
_cell.angle_alpha   90.00
_cell.angle_beta   90.00
_cell.angle_gamma   90.00
#
_symmetry.space_group_name_H-M   'P 1'
#
loop_
_entity.id
_entity.type
_entity.pdbx_description
1 polymer ?
#
loop_
_entity_poly.entity_id
_entity_poly.type
_entity_poly.pdbx_seq_one_letter_code
_entity_poly.pdbx_strand_id
1 'polypeptide(L)'
;MNCRIGYLAASLVLTTSAQADILRVDPSANPGGDGSSWTRAFDSLTDALAAASAGDELWIVGGSYVPDTPSGQAATFTLPSGVKMYGGFQGNESTLAQRGNPLSPLTVLNGAGVSYHVVSMSNADPATVIDGFRITKGNADGSGSGSTGRGGGIYAPNSSPTIRNIQFVQNHAQSRGGAVYLSGNSASFATISGCDFESNSGSNGVAIHADTQVTVQGCKFDSNAGGTCVVFTGNGVFSVDDSEFTGNTGTVYGAIFMALDTGASQSFISDTTFTNNTGTLTGGIQYILEGTHQITSCQFYGNHGDARAGAVTTEFTDDAGNTLTIENSAFSGNSGDTSSGAVMFNSSNTAYVINCSVSGNTSVSGPCAGLMIGDGTVHTRNSILWGNLAGVTLNQDDSIWFPPQATATANRCIIQSLGTGSPAPTGANNTSTNPLFVDDDGADNNAGTPDDNLRLMPGSPAIDAGNNLYVGASVSADVYGVSRFADDTGTPDTGDSGGLPPVVDIGAAEFQGTTPNDCVADTNGDGMLTPADFTAWINAFNNNLPECDQNGDGSCTPTDFTAWIANFNAGC
;
A
#
# COMPACT_ATOMS: atom_id res chain seq x y z
N MET A 1 -28.11 64.54 -35.84
CA MET A 1 -27.57 63.28 -35.27
C MET A 1 -26.93 62.50 -36.41
N ASN A 2 -25.61 62.53 -36.50
CA ASN A 2 -24.86 61.74 -37.49
C ASN A 2 -24.54 60.38 -36.87
N CYS A 3 -25.16 59.32 -37.37
CA CYS A 3 -24.82 57.95 -36.99
C CYS A 3 -23.77 57.42 -37.99
N ARG A 4 -22.53 57.24 -37.52
CA ARG A 4 -21.45 56.57 -38.26
C ARG A 4 -21.56 55.06 -38.00
N ILE A 5 -21.70 54.27 -39.06
CA ILE A 5 -21.55 52.82 -39.02
C ILE A 5 -20.04 52.53 -39.05
N GLY A 6 -19.50 52.05 -37.93
CA GLY A 6 -18.14 51.53 -37.86
C GLY A 6 -18.14 50.04 -38.19
N TYR A 7 -17.38 49.63 -39.21
CA TYR A 7 -17.09 48.23 -39.47
C TYR A 7 -16.02 47.75 -38.47
N LEU A 8 -16.38 46.82 -37.59
CA LEU A 8 -15.44 46.07 -36.77
C LEU A 8 -14.82 44.98 -37.65
N ALA A 9 -13.52 45.06 -37.92
CA ALA A 9 -12.77 43.94 -38.47
C ALA A 9 -12.52 42.93 -37.35
N ALA A 10 -13.21 41.79 -37.38
CA ALA A 10 -12.92 40.65 -36.52
C ALA A 10 -11.60 40.02 -36.99
N SER A 11 -10.55 40.18 -36.19
CA SER A 11 -9.29 39.45 -36.38
C SER A 11 -9.53 37.99 -35.97
N LEU A 12 -9.66 37.11 -36.95
CA LEU A 12 -9.73 35.66 -36.76
C LEU A 12 -8.35 35.18 -36.29
N VAL A 13 -8.18 35.05 -34.98
CA VAL A 13 -7.04 34.32 -34.40
C VAL A 13 -7.30 32.84 -34.65
N LEU A 14 -6.69 32.31 -35.73
CA LEU A 14 -6.56 30.87 -35.92
C LEU A 14 -5.61 30.36 -34.83
N THR A 15 -6.17 29.86 -33.73
CA THR A 15 -5.42 28.98 -32.82
C THR A 15 -5.24 27.67 -33.56
N THR A 16 -4.09 27.48 -34.22
CA THR A 16 -3.66 26.14 -34.61
C THR A 16 -3.44 25.38 -33.33
N SER A 17 -4.34 24.47 -32.96
CA SER A 17 -3.97 23.40 -32.04
C SER A 17 -2.83 22.65 -32.72
N ALA A 18 -1.62 22.72 -32.17
CA ALA A 18 -0.57 21.79 -32.56
C ALA A 18 -1.15 20.38 -32.38
N GLN A 19 -1.14 19.59 -33.46
CA GLN A 19 -1.57 18.21 -33.39
C GLN A 19 -0.56 17.48 -32.49
N ALA A 20 -1.04 16.71 -31.52
CA ALA A 20 -0.18 15.84 -30.72
C ALA A 20 0.58 14.88 -31.65
N ASP A 21 1.91 14.91 -31.57
CA ASP A 21 2.77 14.06 -32.38
C ASP A 21 3.19 12.80 -31.60
N ILE A 22 3.44 11.71 -32.34
CA ILE A 22 4.01 10.48 -31.78
C ILE A 22 5.48 10.42 -32.20
N LEU A 23 6.37 10.68 -31.25
CA LEU A 23 7.82 10.63 -31.43
C LEU A 23 8.34 9.24 -31.05
N ARG A 24 9.18 8.66 -31.89
CA ARG A 24 9.76 7.33 -31.68
C ARG A 24 11.24 7.40 -31.37
N VAL A 25 11.67 6.57 -30.43
CA VAL A 25 13.07 6.50 -29.96
C VAL A 25 13.59 5.08 -30.09
N ASP A 26 14.67 4.92 -30.84
CA ASP A 26 15.39 3.67 -31.03
C ASP A 26 16.89 3.96 -31.07
N PRO A 27 17.67 3.56 -30.04
CA PRO A 27 19.10 3.86 -29.94
C PRO A 27 19.93 3.14 -31.00
N SER A 28 19.34 2.21 -31.76
CA SER A 28 19.96 1.56 -32.91
C SER A 28 19.66 2.26 -34.25
N ALA A 29 18.78 3.28 -34.24
CA ALA A 29 18.46 4.08 -35.43
C ALA A 29 19.69 4.84 -35.95
N ASN A 30 19.65 5.23 -37.22
CA ASN A 30 20.69 6.08 -37.78
C ASN A 30 20.57 7.51 -37.20
N PRO A 31 21.69 8.20 -36.95
CA PRO A 31 21.67 9.57 -36.46
C PRO A 31 20.89 10.53 -37.37
N GLY A 32 20.17 11.47 -36.74
CA GLY A 32 19.45 12.54 -37.44
C GLY A 32 18.00 12.22 -37.83
N GLY A 33 17.39 11.21 -37.22
CA GLY A 33 15.94 11.02 -37.25
C GLY A 33 15.17 12.16 -36.56
N ASP A 34 13.88 12.29 -36.87
CA ASP A 34 12.98 13.33 -36.33
C ASP A 34 11.82 12.74 -35.49
N GLY A 35 11.85 11.44 -35.21
CA GLY A 35 10.85 10.73 -34.41
C GLY A 35 9.54 10.41 -35.14
N SER A 36 9.31 10.95 -36.34
CA SER A 36 8.00 10.87 -37.04
C SER A 36 7.55 9.45 -37.43
N SER A 37 8.48 8.50 -37.48
CA SER A 37 8.24 7.07 -37.78
C SER A 37 9.38 6.22 -37.23
N TRP A 38 9.23 4.90 -37.14
CA TRP A 38 10.32 4.02 -36.67
C TRP A 38 11.57 4.10 -37.57
N THR A 39 11.39 4.27 -38.88
CA THR A 39 12.51 4.50 -39.82
C THR A 39 13.20 5.85 -39.68
N ARG A 40 12.56 6.79 -38.99
CA ARG A 40 13.04 8.15 -38.71
C ARG A 40 13.15 8.39 -37.20
N ALA A 41 13.25 7.33 -36.39
CA ALA A 41 13.29 7.45 -34.94
C ALA A 41 14.50 8.25 -34.47
N PHE A 42 14.38 8.92 -33.33
CA PHE A 42 15.53 9.49 -32.64
C PHE A 42 16.44 8.36 -32.15
N ASP A 43 17.75 8.52 -32.34
CA ASP A 43 18.80 7.65 -31.79
C ASP A 43 19.18 8.03 -30.34
N SER A 44 18.63 9.15 -29.83
CA SER A 44 18.86 9.67 -28.49
C SER A 44 17.53 9.99 -27.80
N LEU A 45 17.33 9.42 -26.61
CA LEU A 45 16.17 9.75 -25.77
C LEU A 45 16.23 11.20 -25.27
N THR A 46 17.44 11.70 -24.98
CA THR A 46 17.65 13.10 -24.58
C THR A 46 17.16 14.06 -25.66
N ASP A 47 17.48 13.79 -26.92
CA ASP A 47 17.10 14.65 -28.05
C ASP A 47 15.59 14.57 -28.31
N ALA A 48 14.99 13.38 -28.20
CA ALA A 48 13.55 13.21 -28.32
C ALA A 48 12.78 13.99 -27.24
N LEU A 49 13.24 13.95 -25.99
CA LEU A 49 12.65 14.70 -24.88
C LEU A 49 12.79 16.21 -25.07
N ALA A 50 13.89 16.67 -25.66
CA ALA A 50 14.09 18.09 -25.99
C ALA A 50 13.20 18.58 -27.15
N ALA A 51 12.80 17.68 -28.05
CA ALA A 51 11.91 17.97 -29.17
C ALA A 51 10.42 17.92 -28.78
N ALA A 52 10.06 17.13 -27.76
CA ALA A 52 8.68 16.92 -27.34
C ALA A 52 8.04 18.15 -26.69
N SER A 53 6.75 18.34 -26.93
CA SER A 53 5.92 19.41 -26.38
C SER A 53 4.64 18.85 -25.76
N ALA A 54 3.99 19.65 -24.90
CA ALA A 54 2.76 19.25 -24.24
C ALA A 54 1.72 18.70 -25.24
N GLY A 55 1.20 17.51 -24.99
CA GLY A 55 0.31 16.76 -25.88
C GLY A 55 0.97 15.58 -26.59
N ASP A 56 2.30 15.61 -26.77
CA ASP A 56 3.03 14.58 -27.52
C ASP A 56 3.16 13.26 -26.75
N GLU A 57 3.36 12.18 -27.51
CA GLU A 57 3.70 10.85 -27.00
C GLU A 57 5.10 10.44 -27.46
N LEU A 58 5.94 9.95 -26.53
CA LEU A 58 7.20 9.29 -26.85
C LEU A 58 7.03 7.77 -26.73
N TRP A 59 7.33 7.04 -27.80
CA TRP A 59 7.34 5.58 -27.83
C TRP A 59 8.78 5.08 -27.93
N ILE A 60 9.25 4.39 -26.89
CA ILE A 60 10.66 4.07 -26.69
C ILE A 60 10.86 2.55 -26.77
N VAL A 61 11.78 2.12 -27.65
CA VAL A 61 12.12 0.71 -27.82
C VAL A 61 12.73 0.13 -26.53
N GLY A 62 12.56 -1.17 -26.32
CA GLY A 62 13.25 -1.90 -25.26
C GLY A 62 14.78 -1.75 -25.36
N GLY A 63 15.45 -1.50 -24.25
CA GLY A 63 16.87 -1.16 -24.24
C GLY A 63 17.30 -0.45 -22.96
N SER A 64 18.58 -0.12 -22.83
CA SER A 64 19.11 0.63 -21.69
C SER A 64 19.55 2.01 -22.12
N TYR A 65 19.08 3.04 -21.42
CA TYR A 65 19.31 4.45 -21.69
C TYR A 65 19.95 5.09 -20.47
N VAL A 66 21.05 5.81 -20.68
CA VAL A 66 21.79 6.53 -19.63
C VAL A 66 21.73 8.01 -19.97
N PRO A 67 21.29 8.89 -19.06
CA PRO A 67 21.29 10.31 -19.34
C PRO A 67 22.72 10.83 -19.37
N ASP A 68 22.99 11.74 -20.29
CA ASP A 68 24.33 12.30 -20.53
C ASP A 68 24.38 13.83 -20.49
N THR A 69 23.21 14.47 -20.34
CA THR A 69 23.04 15.91 -20.49
C THR A 69 22.26 16.51 -19.32
N PRO A 70 22.77 17.57 -18.67
CA PRO A 70 24.17 18.02 -18.71
C PRO A 70 25.11 16.93 -18.17
N SER A 71 26.42 16.99 -18.49
CA SER A 71 27.36 15.94 -18.08
C SER A 71 27.48 15.77 -16.55
N GLY A 72 27.78 14.55 -16.10
CA GLY A 72 28.10 14.25 -14.70
C GLY A 72 26.85 13.99 -13.86
N GLN A 73 26.89 14.34 -12.57
CA GLN A 73 25.81 14.01 -11.62
C GLN A 73 24.48 14.72 -11.94
N ALA A 74 24.52 15.83 -12.68
CA ALA A 74 23.32 16.56 -13.08
C ALA A 74 22.63 15.97 -14.33
N ALA A 75 23.20 14.94 -14.96
CA ALA A 75 22.60 14.29 -16.12
C ALA A 75 21.26 13.66 -15.76
N THR A 76 20.20 13.97 -16.51
CA THR A 76 18.85 13.48 -16.23
C THR A 76 17.99 13.45 -17.49
N PHE A 77 17.02 12.53 -17.56
CA PHE A 77 15.96 12.60 -18.56
C PHE A 77 14.88 13.58 -18.08
N THR A 78 14.84 14.78 -18.68
CA THR A 78 13.85 15.80 -18.34
C THR A 78 12.54 15.53 -19.09
N LEU A 79 11.48 15.12 -18.39
CA LEU A 79 10.15 14.91 -18.96
C LEU A 79 9.35 16.22 -18.94
N PRO A 80 8.99 16.80 -20.10
CA PRO A 80 8.20 18.04 -20.14
C PRO A 80 6.77 17.84 -19.64
N SER A 81 6.16 18.90 -19.08
CA SER A 81 4.75 18.87 -18.67
C SER A 81 3.84 18.59 -19.87
N GLY A 82 2.83 17.76 -19.65
CA GLY A 82 1.83 17.37 -20.65
C GLY A 82 2.33 16.35 -21.67
N VAL A 83 3.58 15.88 -21.57
CA VAL A 83 4.14 14.83 -22.43
C VAL A 83 3.90 13.46 -21.82
N LYS A 84 3.60 12.48 -22.68
CA LYS A 84 3.45 11.09 -22.29
C LYS A 84 4.65 10.29 -22.77
N MET A 85 5.34 9.60 -21.87
CA MET A 85 6.52 8.80 -22.17
C MET A 85 6.22 7.33 -21.91
N TYR A 86 6.35 6.51 -22.95
CA TYR A 86 6.00 5.09 -22.94
C TYR A 86 7.21 4.22 -23.33
N GLY A 87 7.62 3.33 -22.42
CA GLY A 87 8.59 2.27 -22.70
C GLY A 87 7.87 0.96 -23.07
N GLY A 88 8.62 -0.04 -23.52
CA GLY A 88 8.07 -1.35 -23.85
C GLY A 88 7.83 -1.64 -25.33
N PHE A 89 8.42 -0.89 -26.27
CA PHE A 89 8.19 -1.10 -27.71
C PHE A 89 9.24 -2.01 -28.35
N GLN A 90 8.85 -2.72 -29.41
CA GLN A 90 9.72 -3.50 -30.28
C GLN A 90 10.28 -2.68 -31.45
N GLY A 91 9.65 -1.57 -31.83
CA GLY A 91 10.08 -0.69 -32.92
C GLY A 91 9.36 -0.93 -34.25
N ASN A 92 8.16 -1.51 -34.22
CA ASN A 92 7.35 -1.80 -35.41
C ASN A 92 5.88 -1.41 -35.24
N GLU A 93 5.51 -0.86 -34.09
CA GLU A 93 4.14 -0.58 -33.69
C GLU A 93 3.59 0.69 -34.37
N SER A 94 2.32 0.63 -34.73
CA SER A 94 1.53 1.72 -35.31
C SER A 94 0.48 2.28 -34.34
N THR A 95 0.16 1.55 -33.27
CA THR A 95 -0.78 1.95 -32.22
C THR A 95 -0.24 1.59 -30.85
N LEU A 96 -0.64 2.34 -29.80
CA LEU A 96 -0.21 2.07 -28.42
C LEU A 96 -0.63 0.67 -27.94
N ALA A 97 -1.77 0.15 -28.42
CA ALA A 97 -2.25 -1.19 -28.05
C ALA A 97 -1.34 -2.32 -28.55
N GLN A 98 -0.59 -2.12 -29.63
CA GLN A 98 0.36 -3.11 -30.15
C GLN A 98 1.58 -3.30 -29.24
N ARG A 99 1.82 -2.37 -28.30
CA ARG A 99 2.88 -2.48 -27.28
C ARG A 99 2.74 -3.74 -26.42
N GLY A 100 1.51 -4.19 -26.16
CA GLY A 100 1.27 -5.33 -25.27
C GLY A 100 1.67 -5.02 -23.82
N ASN A 101 2.51 -5.87 -23.23
CA ASN A 101 2.98 -5.71 -21.85
C ASN A 101 3.92 -4.50 -21.74
N PRO A 102 3.59 -3.47 -20.92
CA PRO A 102 4.41 -2.27 -20.76
C PRO A 102 5.87 -2.54 -20.31
N LEU A 103 6.13 -3.65 -19.63
CA LEU A 103 7.44 -4.01 -19.11
C LEU A 103 8.18 -5.04 -20.00
N SER A 104 7.68 -5.35 -21.20
CA SER A 104 8.31 -6.30 -22.12
C SER A 104 8.11 -5.94 -23.60
N PRO A 105 9.19 -5.68 -24.38
CA PRO A 105 10.60 -5.72 -23.97
C PRO A 105 10.97 -4.62 -22.97
N LEU A 106 11.86 -4.91 -22.04
CA LEU A 106 12.15 -3.97 -20.95
C LEU A 106 12.90 -2.72 -21.44
N THR A 107 12.34 -1.54 -21.16
CA THR A 107 13.03 -0.25 -21.32
C THR A 107 13.60 0.20 -19.97
N VAL A 108 14.92 0.32 -19.88
CA VAL A 108 15.66 0.66 -18.65
C VAL A 108 16.20 2.08 -18.74
N LEU A 109 15.78 2.95 -17.82
CA LEU A 109 16.39 4.26 -17.57
C LEU A 109 17.37 4.10 -16.41
N ASN A 110 18.65 4.35 -16.66
CA ASN A 110 19.74 4.00 -15.74
C ASN A 110 20.59 5.21 -15.40
N GLY A 111 20.58 5.64 -14.14
CA GLY A 111 21.41 6.76 -13.65
C GLY A 111 22.89 6.45 -13.50
N ALA A 112 23.31 5.22 -13.82
CA ALA A 112 24.69 4.71 -13.73
C ALA A 112 25.35 4.83 -12.34
N GLY A 113 24.57 5.10 -11.28
CA GLY A 113 25.07 5.41 -9.94
C GLY A 113 25.70 6.79 -9.83
N VAL A 114 25.56 7.63 -10.86
CA VAL A 114 26.19 8.95 -10.98
C VAL A 114 25.12 10.05 -10.99
N SER A 115 24.06 9.89 -11.77
CA SER A 115 22.98 10.87 -11.87
C SER A 115 22.25 11.02 -10.54
N TYR A 116 22.06 12.26 -10.08
CA TYR A 116 21.22 12.55 -8.92
C TYR A 116 19.80 12.05 -9.15
N HIS A 117 19.23 12.36 -10.32
CA HIS A 117 17.87 11.99 -10.71
C HIS A 117 17.93 11.29 -12.05
N VAL A 118 17.45 10.04 -12.15
CA VAL A 118 17.36 9.37 -13.46
C VAL A 118 16.40 10.15 -14.36
N VAL A 119 15.24 10.52 -13.81
CA VAL A 119 14.22 11.32 -14.47
C VAL A 119 13.91 12.54 -13.62
N SER A 120 13.75 13.69 -14.26
CA SER A 120 13.26 14.90 -13.62
C SER A 120 12.05 15.44 -14.36
N MET A 121 11.09 15.94 -13.58
CA MET A 121 9.92 16.62 -14.10
C MET A 121 9.62 17.79 -13.16
N SER A 122 9.17 18.92 -13.68
CA SER A 122 8.92 20.10 -12.84
C SER A 122 7.68 20.81 -13.34
N ASN A 123 6.76 21.10 -12.43
CA ASN A 123 5.45 21.63 -12.79
C ASN A 123 4.68 20.70 -13.74
N ALA A 124 4.88 19.38 -13.62
CA ALA A 124 4.19 18.41 -14.45
C ALA A 124 2.70 18.41 -14.12
N ASP A 125 1.86 18.63 -15.12
CA ASP A 125 0.41 18.58 -15.00
C ASP A 125 -0.13 17.14 -15.03
N PRO A 126 -1.44 16.93 -14.73
CA PRO A 126 -2.09 15.62 -14.80
C PRO A 126 -2.07 14.91 -16.16
N ALA A 127 -1.75 15.61 -17.26
CA ALA A 127 -1.61 14.98 -18.58
C ALA A 127 -0.21 14.39 -18.79
N THR A 128 0.75 14.69 -17.90
CA THR A 128 2.11 14.12 -17.91
C THR A 128 2.07 12.67 -17.45
N VAL A 129 2.54 11.75 -18.30
CA VAL A 129 2.52 10.30 -18.04
C VAL A 129 3.90 9.71 -18.22
N ILE A 130 4.31 8.82 -17.31
CA ILE A 130 5.45 7.93 -17.50
C ILE A 130 5.00 6.48 -17.25
N ASP A 131 5.24 5.60 -18.23
CA ASP A 131 4.68 4.25 -18.22
C ASP A 131 5.55 3.19 -18.92
N GLY A 132 5.84 2.09 -18.22
CA GLY A 132 6.51 0.91 -18.80
C GLY A 132 8.03 0.96 -18.76
N PHE A 133 8.61 1.27 -17.60
CA PHE A 133 10.06 1.41 -17.45
C PHE A 133 10.61 0.64 -16.26
N ARG A 134 11.89 0.28 -16.32
CA ARG A 134 12.70 0.12 -15.10
C ARG A 134 13.54 1.38 -14.90
N ILE A 135 13.41 2.03 -13.74
CA ILE A 135 14.20 3.20 -13.35
C ILE A 135 15.16 2.76 -12.26
N THR A 136 16.46 2.86 -12.52
CA THR A 136 17.49 2.28 -11.64
C THR A 136 18.75 3.12 -11.51
N LYS A 137 19.44 2.92 -10.38
CA LYS A 137 20.76 3.50 -10.08
C LYS A 137 20.79 5.03 -10.14
N GLY A 138 19.70 5.68 -9.78
CA GLY A 138 19.72 7.07 -9.37
C GLY A 138 20.42 7.23 -8.02
N ASN A 139 21.22 8.27 -7.86
CA ASN A 139 22.05 8.50 -6.67
C ASN A 139 22.00 9.97 -6.26
N ALA A 140 20.89 10.40 -5.66
CA ALA A 140 20.70 11.75 -5.12
C ALA A 140 21.50 11.93 -3.81
N ASP A 141 22.84 11.93 -3.90
CA ASP A 141 23.79 12.03 -2.78
C ASP A 141 24.23 13.47 -2.46
N GLY A 142 23.49 14.47 -2.97
CA GLY A 142 23.75 15.86 -2.68
C GLY A 142 23.54 16.21 -1.21
N SER A 143 24.56 16.81 -0.59
CA SER A 143 24.49 17.23 0.82
C SER A 143 23.46 18.34 1.05
N GLY A 144 22.67 18.22 2.12
CA GLY A 144 21.73 19.25 2.57
C GLY A 144 20.29 19.02 2.07
N SER A 145 19.44 20.03 2.21
CA SER A 145 18.02 19.95 1.87
C SER A 145 17.69 20.40 0.44
N GLY A 146 18.68 20.53 -0.44
CA GLY A 146 18.50 20.94 -1.83
C GLY A 146 17.86 19.86 -2.72
N SER A 147 17.66 20.17 -4.01
CA SER A 147 17.10 19.22 -4.99
C SER A 147 17.98 17.99 -5.16
N THR A 148 19.31 18.14 -5.12
CA THR A 148 20.29 17.09 -5.38
C THR A 148 20.33 15.95 -4.35
N GLY A 149 19.67 16.12 -3.20
CA GLY A 149 19.51 15.10 -2.16
C GLY A 149 18.17 14.37 -2.21
N ARG A 150 17.33 14.58 -3.23
CA ARG A 150 15.95 14.07 -3.28
C ARG A 150 15.62 13.38 -4.61
N GLY A 151 14.78 12.36 -4.61
CA GLY A 151 14.26 11.77 -5.85
C GLY A 151 15.34 11.09 -6.69
N GLY A 152 15.93 10.01 -6.19
CA GLY A 152 16.99 9.28 -6.90
C GLY A 152 16.52 8.77 -8.27
N GLY A 153 15.37 8.10 -8.29
CA GLY A 153 14.71 7.68 -9.53
C GLY A 153 14.03 8.85 -10.25
N ILE A 154 12.99 9.40 -9.63
CA ILE A 154 12.21 10.55 -10.13
C ILE A 154 12.27 11.70 -9.12
N TYR A 155 12.66 12.87 -9.60
CA TYR A 155 12.49 14.15 -8.90
C TYR A 155 11.39 14.98 -9.56
N ALA A 156 10.28 15.19 -8.84
CA ALA A 156 9.05 15.79 -9.37
C ALA A 156 8.49 16.93 -8.47
N PRO A 157 9.15 18.10 -8.38
CA PRO A 157 8.63 19.25 -7.66
C PRO A 157 7.44 19.92 -8.35
N ASN A 158 6.51 20.44 -7.54
CA ASN A 158 5.29 21.13 -7.96
C ASN A 158 4.46 20.37 -9.01
N SER A 159 4.37 19.06 -8.89
CA SER A 159 3.93 18.17 -9.97
C SER A 159 2.71 17.32 -9.59
N SER A 160 1.95 16.90 -10.59
CA SER A 160 0.74 16.07 -10.50
C SER A 160 0.75 14.95 -11.58
N PRO A 161 1.84 14.19 -11.75
CA PRO A 161 1.98 13.26 -12.86
C PRO A 161 1.19 11.97 -12.63
N THR A 162 0.98 11.21 -13.71
CA THR A 162 0.63 9.79 -13.64
C THR A 162 1.90 8.95 -13.84
N ILE A 163 2.28 8.19 -12.82
CA ILE A 163 3.42 7.27 -12.81
C ILE A 163 2.85 5.85 -12.75
N ARG A 164 3.08 5.01 -13.75
CA ARG A 164 2.50 3.66 -13.72
C ARG A 164 3.31 2.58 -14.43
N ASN A 165 3.17 1.33 -14.02
CA ASN A 165 3.91 0.20 -14.61
C ASN A 165 5.42 0.46 -14.62
N ILE A 166 5.98 0.86 -13.47
CA ILE A 166 7.40 1.16 -13.32
C ILE A 166 8.04 0.27 -12.28
N GLN A 167 9.22 -0.25 -12.59
CA GLN A 167 10.09 -0.92 -11.64
C GLN A 167 11.17 0.05 -11.17
N PHE A 168 11.04 0.56 -9.94
CA PHE A 168 12.05 1.38 -9.27
C PHE A 168 13.00 0.49 -8.49
N VAL A 169 14.21 0.30 -9.02
CA VAL A 169 15.17 -0.67 -8.48
C VAL A 169 16.46 0.01 -8.08
N GLN A 170 16.88 -0.14 -6.83
CA GLN A 170 18.20 0.34 -6.34
C GLN A 170 18.44 1.83 -6.58
N ASN A 171 17.44 2.67 -6.32
CA ASN A 171 17.61 4.12 -6.32
C ASN A 171 17.94 4.61 -4.90
N HIS A 172 18.75 5.64 -4.82
CA HIS A 172 19.23 6.20 -3.56
C HIS A 172 18.99 7.71 -3.47
N ALA A 173 18.56 8.19 -2.29
CA ALA A 173 18.54 9.62 -1.99
C ALA A 173 18.97 9.90 -0.54
N GLN A 174 19.92 10.83 -0.37
CA GLN A 174 20.44 11.20 0.95
C GLN A 174 19.39 11.87 1.85
N SER A 175 18.37 12.54 1.28
CA SER A 175 17.39 13.29 2.05
C SER A 175 15.98 12.71 1.98
N ARG A 176 15.34 12.70 0.80
CA ARG A 176 13.91 12.38 0.63
C ARG A 176 13.62 11.71 -0.72
N GLY A 177 12.80 10.66 -0.74
CA GLY A 177 12.36 10.05 -2.00
C GLY A 177 13.49 9.29 -2.67
N GLY A 178 13.90 8.16 -2.11
CA GLY A 178 15.00 7.35 -2.69
C GLY A 178 14.68 6.96 -4.14
N ALA A 179 13.49 6.42 -4.39
CA ALA A 179 12.97 6.25 -5.74
C ALA A 179 12.23 7.49 -6.23
N VAL A 180 11.22 7.99 -5.51
CA VAL A 180 10.33 9.06 -5.99
C VAL A 180 10.21 10.18 -4.96
N TYR A 181 10.53 11.40 -5.37
CA TYR A 181 10.19 12.61 -4.63
C TYR A 181 9.11 13.41 -5.37
N LEU A 182 7.97 13.63 -4.71
CA LEU A 182 6.85 14.43 -5.20
C LEU A 182 6.61 15.60 -4.25
N SER A 183 6.41 16.79 -4.81
CA SER A 183 5.88 17.92 -4.05
C SER A 183 4.92 18.74 -4.90
N GLY A 184 4.09 19.54 -4.24
CA GLY A 184 2.96 20.21 -4.87
C GLY A 184 2.39 21.30 -3.97
N ASN A 185 1.40 21.99 -4.51
CA ASN A 185 0.49 22.79 -3.70
C ASN A 185 -0.74 21.97 -3.30
N SER A 186 -1.67 22.55 -2.55
CA SER A 186 -2.89 21.87 -2.09
C SER A 186 -3.86 21.46 -3.21
N ALA A 187 -3.66 21.93 -4.45
CA ALA A 187 -4.42 21.50 -5.63
C ALA A 187 -3.68 20.46 -6.48
N SER A 188 -2.43 20.15 -6.13
CA SER A 188 -1.64 19.13 -6.83
C SER A 188 -2.08 17.73 -6.38
N PHE A 189 -2.11 16.79 -7.32
CA PHE A 189 -2.55 15.41 -7.11
C PHE A 189 -1.79 14.47 -8.06
N ALA A 190 -0.99 13.55 -7.51
CA ALA A 190 -0.25 12.57 -8.28
C ALA A 190 -0.90 11.18 -8.19
N THR A 191 -0.69 10.35 -9.20
CA THR A 191 -1.10 8.94 -9.18
C THR A 191 0.11 8.04 -9.44
N ILE A 192 0.31 7.06 -8.57
CA ILE A 192 1.32 6.01 -8.70
C ILE A 192 0.56 4.69 -8.75
N SER A 193 0.69 3.92 -9.83
CA SER A 193 -0.09 2.68 -9.97
C SER A 193 0.64 1.54 -10.67
N GLY A 194 0.47 0.30 -10.21
CA GLY A 194 1.11 -0.87 -10.84
C GLY A 194 2.64 -0.78 -10.81
N CYS A 195 3.22 -0.24 -9.74
CA CYS A 195 4.66 0.00 -9.65
C CYS A 195 5.32 -0.92 -8.63
N ASP A 196 6.53 -1.38 -8.94
CA ASP A 196 7.38 -2.17 -8.05
C ASP A 196 8.52 -1.28 -7.52
N PHE A 197 8.63 -1.16 -6.20
CA PHE A 197 9.72 -0.46 -5.50
C PHE A 197 10.59 -1.49 -4.78
N GLU A 198 11.74 -1.80 -5.36
CA GLU A 198 12.62 -2.86 -4.90
C GLU A 198 14.00 -2.32 -4.47
N SER A 199 14.42 -2.66 -3.26
CA SER A 199 15.77 -2.38 -2.76
C SER A 199 16.21 -0.90 -2.90
N ASN A 200 15.27 0.04 -2.78
CA ASN A 200 15.59 1.47 -2.77
C ASN A 200 16.07 1.88 -1.37
N SER A 201 16.88 2.94 -1.31
CA SER A 201 17.51 3.38 -0.07
C SER A 201 17.59 4.89 0.09
N GLY A 202 17.84 5.34 1.31
CA GLY A 202 17.92 6.77 1.62
C GLY A 202 17.57 7.09 3.06
N SER A 203 17.30 8.37 3.36
CA SER A 203 17.02 8.82 4.73
C SER A 203 15.55 8.98 5.08
N ASN A 204 14.66 9.33 4.13
CA ASN A 204 13.22 9.46 4.37
C ASN A 204 12.44 9.16 3.10
N GLY A 205 11.38 8.36 3.17
CA GLY A 205 10.61 7.97 1.99
C GLY A 205 11.51 7.29 0.97
N VAL A 206 12.19 6.21 1.37
CA VAL A 206 13.20 5.54 0.52
C VAL A 206 12.61 5.00 -0.78
N ALA A 207 11.34 4.62 -0.77
CA ALA A 207 10.56 4.41 -1.99
C ALA A 207 9.90 5.72 -2.42
N ILE A 208 8.98 6.26 -1.61
CA ILE A 208 8.21 7.45 -1.97
C ILE A 208 8.29 8.48 -0.85
N HIS A 209 8.55 9.73 -1.22
CA HIS A 209 8.28 10.89 -0.37
C HIS A 209 7.37 11.85 -1.12
N ALA A 210 6.16 12.08 -0.60
CA ALA A 210 5.20 12.99 -1.19
C ALA A 210 4.77 14.08 -0.20
N ASP A 211 5.11 15.33 -0.54
CA ASP A 211 4.64 16.54 0.13
C ASP A 211 3.31 17.05 -0.49
N THR A 212 2.58 16.18 -1.20
CA THR A 212 1.37 16.52 -1.96
C THR A 212 0.43 15.32 -2.04
N GLN A 213 -0.85 15.57 -2.34
CA GLN A 213 -1.87 14.54 -2.45
C GLN A 213 -1.45 13.48 -3.47
N VAL A 214 -1.61 12.22 -3.09
CA VAL A 214 -1.20 11.11 -3.92
C VAL A 214 -2.10 9.90 -3.67
N THR A 215 -2.44 9.21 -4.76
CA THR A 215 -2.97 7.85 -4.72
C THR A 215 -1.87 6.88 -5.15
N VAL A 216 -1.65 5.86 -4.32
CA VAL A 216 -0.77 4.72 -4.58
C VAL A 216 -1.68 3.49 -4.70
N GLN A 217 -1.67 2.82 -5.84
CA GLN A 217 -2.59 1.69 -6.10
C GLN A 217 -1.88 0.52 -6.78
N GLY A 218 -2.15 -0.73 -6.38
CA GLY A 218 -1.58 -1.88 -7.10
C GLY A 218 -0.05 -1.91 -7.03
N CYS A 219 0.55 -1.41 -5.95
CA CYS A 219 2.01 -1.21 -5.86
C CYS A 219 2.65 -2.20 -4.89
N LYS A 220 3.87 -2.63 -5.22
CA LYS A 220 4.69 -3.49 -4.37
C LYS A 220 5.89 -2.71 -3.82
N PHE A 221 6.12 -2.80 -2.52
CA PHE A 221 7.25 -2.22 -1.80
C PHE A 221 8.03 -3.34 -1.12
N ASP A 222 9.12 -3.77 -1.75
CA ASP A 222 9.92 -4.91 -1.30
C ASP A 222 11.34 -4.50 -0.90
N SER A 223 11.70 -4.86 0.33
CA SER A 223 13.07 -4.80 0.83
C SER A 223 13.71 -3.41 0.71
N ASN A 224 12.92 -2.34 0.82
CA ASN A 224 13.44 -0.98 0.81
C ASN A 224 14.01 -0.66 2.21
N ALA A 225 15.22 -0.10 2.23
CA ALA A 225 16.00 0.01 3.47
C ALA A 225 16.64 1.39 3.65
N GLY A 226 16.60 1.92 4.87
CA GLY A 226 17.19 3.22 5.19
C GLY A 226 16.32 3.98 6.19
N GLY A 227 15.77 5.12 5.82
CA GLY A 227 14.65 5.73 6.54
C GLY A 227 13.34 4.97 6.36
N THR A 228 12.21 5.65 6.53
CA THR A 228 10.89 5.07 6.24
C THR A 228 10.69 4.78 4.76
N CYS A 229 10.04 3.66 4.42
CA CYS A 229 9.77 3.26 3.04
C CYS A 229 8.94 4.32 2.30
N VAL A 230 7.75 4.65 2.83
CA VAL A 230 6.86 5.65 2.25
C VAL A 230 6.58 6.76 3.26
N VAL A 231 6.72 8.00 2.83
CA VAL A 231 6.44 9.19 3.64
C VAL A 231 5.44 10.07 2.92
N PHE A 232 4.34 10.38 3.61
CA PHE A 232 3.36 11.37 3.19
C PHE A 232 3.32 12.53 4.18
N THR A 233 3.46 13.74 3.64
CA THR A 233 3.54 14.98 4.40
C THR A 233 2.67 16.04 3.75
N GLY A 234 2.19 16.97 4.57
CA GLY A 234 1.39 18.10 4.10
C GLY A 234 -0.11 17.85 4.21
N ASN A 235 -0.89 18.56 3.39
CA ASN A 235 -2.35 18.64 3.54
C ASN A 235 -3.08 18.09 2.31
N GLY A 236 -4.18 17.38 2.56
CA GLY A 236 -5.10 16.90 1.53
C GLY A 236 -5.44 15.43 1.71
N VAL A 237 -5.71 14.74 0.60
CA VAL A 237 -6.09 13.33 0.57
C VAL A 237 -4.91 12.46 0.14
N PHE A 238 -4.60 11.46 0.96
CA PHE A 238 -3.58 10.45 0.67
C PHE A 238 -4.23 9.07 0.65
N SER A 239 -3.95 8.26 -0.37
CA SER A 239 -4.54 6.93 -0.47
C SER A 239 -3.51 5.88 -0.85
N VAL A 240 -3.60 4.72 -0.20
CA VAL A 240 -2.88 3.50 -0.52
C VAL A 240 -3.92 2.39 -0.65
N ASP A 241 -3.95 1.74 -1.80
CA ASP A 241 -5.00 0.79 -2.16
C ASP A 241 -4.38 -0.42 -2.86
N ASP A 242 -4.88 -1.63 -2.58
CA ASP A 242 -4.47 -2.84 -3.30
C ASP A 242 -2.93 -2.97 -3.41
N SER A 243 -2.23 -2.86 -2.29
CA SER A 243 -0.77 -2.72 -2.28
C SER A 243 -0.09 -3.66 -1.28
N GLU A 244 1.19 -3.93 -1.49
CA GLU A 244 1.98 -4.86 -0.67
C GLU A 244 3.24 -4.16 -0.13
N PHE A 245 3.45 -4.22 1.19
CA PHE A 245 4.67 -3.78 1.86
C PHE A 245 5.35 -4.96 2.53
N THR A 246 6.46 -5.42 1.96
CA THR A 246 7.15 -6.65 2.41
C THR A 246 8.60 -6.37 2.75
N GLY A 247 9.01 -6.73 3.97
CA GLY A 247 10.41 -6.72 4.38
C GLY A 247 11.07 -5.33 4.40
N ASN A 248 10.30 -4.25 4.46
CA ASN A 248 10.88 -2.91 4.47
C ASN A 248 11.50 -2.60 5.84
N THR A 249 12.73 -2.08 5.85
CA THR A 249 13.50 -1.85 7.08
C THR A 249 13.83 -0.37 7.23
N GLY A 250 13.17 0.28 8.18
CA GLY A 250 13.36 1.68 8.50
C GLY A 250 14.17 1.92 9.76
N THR A 251 15.08 2.87 9.71
CA THR A 251 15.83 3.39 10.86
C THR A 251 14.96 4.22 11.80
N VAL A 252 13.71 4.51 11.41
CA VAL A 252 12.70 5.20 12.23
C VAL A 252 11.35 4.46 12.19
N TYR A 253 10.72 4.38 11.02
CA TYR A 253 9.46 3.65 10.81
C TYR A 253 9.62 2.70 9.63
N GLY A 254 9.06 1.49 9.67
CA GLY A 254 9.28 0.49 8.62
C GLY A 254 8.57 0.81 7.31
N ALA A 255 7.24 0.70 7.29
CA ALA A 255 6.46 0.82 6.05
C ALA A 255 6.05 2.27 5.73
N ILE A 256 5.11 2.84 6.48
CA ILE A 256 4.49 4.14 6.13
C ILE A 256 4.62 5.12 7.30
N PHE A 257 5.00 6.35 6.99
CA PHE A 257 4.89 7.48 7.90
C PHE A 257 4.00 8.57 7.30
N MET A 258 2.99 8.98 8.05
CA MET A 258 2.10 10.08 7.70
C MET A 258 2.22 11.18 8.74
N ALA A 259 2.54 12.39 8.29
CA ALA A 259 2.52 13.60 9.11
C ALA A 259 1.63 14.64 8.44
N LEU A 260 0.39 14.75 8.93
CA LEU A 260 -0.69 15.52 8.32
C LEU A 260 -1.10 16.64 9.29
N ASP A 261 -0.99 17.89 8.84
CA ASP A 261 -0.92 19.07 9.73
C ASP A 261 -2.20 19.93 9.72
N THR A 262 -3.32 19.38 9.24
CA THR A 262 -4.62 20.08 9.31
C THR A 262 -5.76 19.12 9.56
N GLY A 263 -6.72 19.51 10.40
CA GLY A 263 -7.98 18.78 10.63
C GLY A 263 -8.86 18.52 9.39
N ALA A 264 -8.49 19.04 8.21
CA ALA A 264 -9.13 18.74 6.93
C ALA A 264 -8.45 17.60 6.15
N SER A 265 -7.29 17.12 6.62
CA SER A 265 -6.54 16.06 5.96
C SER A 265 -7.24 14.71 6.10
N GLN A 266 -7.08 13.88 5.09
CA GLN A 266 -7.67 12.55 5.05
C GLN A 266 -6.65 11.54 4.56
N SER A 267 -6.71 10.34 5.11
CA SER A 267 -6.05 9.21 4.48
C SER A 267 -6.90 7.95 4.49
N PHE A 268 -6.75 7.19 3.40
CA PHE A 268 -7.48 5.95 3.15
C PHE A 268 -6.47 4.88 2.78
N ILE A 269 -6.28 3.91 3.66
CA ILE A 269 -5.48 2.71 3.38
C ILE A 269 -6.46 1.55 3.29
N SER A 270 -6.56 0.94 2.11
CA SER A 270 -7.49 -0.15 1.84
C SER A 270 -6.81 -1.33 1.17
N ASP A 271 -7.31 -2.53 1.43
CA ASP A 271 -6.95 -3.75 0.69
C ASP A 271 -5.42 -3.93 0.57
N THR A 272 -4.69 -3.61 1.64
CA THR A 272 -3.23 -3.52 1.65
C THR A 272 -2.65 -4.47 2.68
N THR A 273 -1.61 -5.20 2.27
CA THR A 273 -0.90 -6.17 3.13
C THR A 273 0.45 -5.61 3.56
N PHE A 274 0.74 -5.70 4.86
CA PHE A 274 2.00 -5.30 5.48
C PHE A 274 2.65 -6.50 6.14
N THR A 275 3.75 -6.98 5.57
CA THR A 275 4.42 -8.20 6.01
C THR A 275 5.87 -7.93 6.40
N ASN A 276 6.24 -8.29 7.63
CA ASN A 276 7.63 -8.25 8.12
C ASN A 276 8.33 -6.88 7.97
N ASN A 277 7.58 -5.78 8.08
CA ASN A 277 8.18 -4.44 8.07
C ASN A 277 8.74 -4.11 9.46
N THR A 278 9.96 -3.59 9.50
CA THR A 278 10.69 -3.34 10.74
C THR A 278 11.06 -1.87 10.88
N GLY A 279 10.80 -1.28 12.05
CA GLY A 279 11.18 0.09 12.37
C GLY A 279 11.64 0.25 13.81
N THR A 280 12.58 1.17 14.07
CA THR A 280 13.05 1.43 15.44
C THR A 280 11.99 2.05 16.34
N LEU A 281 10.96 2.67 15.76
CA LEU A 281 9.76 3.12 16.46
C LEU A 281 8.58 2.20 16.14
N THR A 282 8.10 2.21 14.89
CA THR A 282 6.90 1.47 14.45
C THR A 282 7.23 0.65 13.20
N GLY A 283 6.79 -0.60 13.13
CA GLY A 283 7.06 -1.49 11.99
C GLY A 283 6.21 -1.17 10.76
N GLY A 284 4.89 -1.18 10.90
CA GLY A 284 3.95 -0.87 9.83
C GLY A 284 3.76 0.63 9.63
N ILE A 285 2.64 1.16 10.13
CA ILE A 285 2.19 2.53 9.87
C ILE A 285 2.34 3.40 11.12
N GLN A 286 3.11 4.47 10.99
CA GLN A 286 3.11 5.57 11.96
C GLN A 286 2.27 6.74 11.44
N TYR A 287 1.33 7.17 12.25
CA TYR A 287 0.64 8.44 12.07
C TYR A 287 1.09 9.49 13.08
N ILE A 288 1.29 10.71 12.57
CA ILE A 288 1.14 11.97 13.28
C ILE A 288 0.00 12.67 12.56
N LEU A 289 -1.20 12.51 13.09
CA LEU A 289 -2.42 12.75 12.30
C LEU A 289 -3.15 14.03 12.73
N GLU A 290 -3.79 14.68 11.78
CA GLU A 290 -4.89 15.62 12.03
C GLU A 290 -5.96 15.30 10.99
N GLY A 291 -7.23 15.33 11.38
CA GLY A 291 -8.36 15.05 10.48
C GLY A 291 -8.94 13.65 10.63
N THR A 292 -9.33 13.03 9.52
CA THR A 292 -10.10 11.77 9.49
C THR A 292 -9.39 10.72 8.64
N HIS A 293 -9.07 9.58 9.24
CA HIS A 293 -8.27 8.53 8.62
C HIS A 293 -8.94 7.18 8.71
N GLN A 294 -8.70 6.33 7.71
CA GLN A 294 -9.29 5.01 7.61
C GLN A 294 -8.22 3.98 7.21
N ILE A 295 -8.25 2.83 7.88
CA ILE A 295 -7.56 1.60 7.50
C ILE A 295 -8.65 0.55 7.37
N THR A 296 -8.87 0.02 6.17
CA THR A 296 -10.00 -0.88 5.89
C THR A 296 -9.52 -2.11 5.13
N SER A 297 -9.98 -3.31 5.50
CA SER A 297 -9.62 -4.53 4.77
C SER A 297 -8.10 -4.75 4.62
N CYS A 298 -7.33 -4.36 5.64
CA CYS A 298 -5.87 -4.48 5.62
C CYS A 298 -5.40 -5.66 6.47
N GLN A 299 -4.26 -6.21 6.09
CA GLN A 299 -3.64 -7.35 6.79
C GLN A 299 -2.23 -6.96 7.25
N PHE A 300 -1.93 -7.20 8.54
CA PHE A 300 -0.63 -6.89 9.14
C PHE A 300 -0.03 -8.16 9.75
N TYR A 301 1.05 -8.64 9.13
CA TYR A 301 1.73 -9.89 9.47
C TYR A 301 3.16 -9.62 9.92
N GLY A 302 3.50 -10.02 11.15
CA GLY A 302 4.91 -10.07 11.58
C GLY A 302 5.65 -8.73 11.59
N ASN A 303 4.95 -7.60 11.58
CA ASN A 303 5.60 -6.28 11.60
C ASN A 303 6.23 -6.02 12.98
N HIS A 304 7.40 -5.39 13.01
CA HIS A 304 8.20 -5.22 14.22
C HIS A 304 8.54 -3.75 14.53
N GLY A 305 8.29 -3.31 15.77
CA GLY A 305 8.63 -1.97 16.25
C GLY A 305 9.41 -1.99 17.58
N ASP A 306 10.64 -1.46 17.64
CA ASP A 306 11.41 -1.51 18.90
C ASP A 306 10.73 -0.65 20.00
N ALA A 307 10.36 0.60 19.69
CA ALA A 307 9.86 1.53 20.71
C ALA A 307 8.33 1.61 20.84
N ARG A 308 7.58 1.26 19.79
CA ARG A 308 6.12 1.47 19.69
C ARG A 308 5.44 0.19 19.20
N ALA A 309 4.32 0.32 18.47
CA ALA A 309 3.62 -0.85 17.96
C ALA A 309 4.36 -1.50 16.77
N GLY A 310 4.24 -2.82 16.65
CA GLY A 310 4.65 -3.55 15.46
C GLY A 310 3.85 -3.11 14.23
N ALA A 311 2.52 -3.08 14.31
CA ALA A 311 1.68 -2.77 13.15
C ALA A 311 1.34 -1.28 13.00
N VAL A 312 0.61 -0.68 13.95
CA VAL A 312 0.08 0.69 13.79
C VAL A 312 0.27 1.52 15.04
N THR A 313 0.85 2.71 14.90
CA THR A 313 0.93 3.69 15.99
C THR A 313 0.35 5.04 15.58
N THR A 314 -0.44 5.64 16.47
CA THR A 314 -0.92 7.03 16.33
C THR A 314 -0.34 7.95 17.40
N GLU A 315 0.09 9.14 17.01
CA GLU A 315 0.49 10.24 17.91
C GLU A 315 -0.11 11.58 17.45
N PHE A 316 -0.34 12.52 18.37
CA PHE A 316 -0.86 13.87 18.05
C PHE A 316 0.06 15.00 18.45
N THR A 317 -0.14 16.11 17.74
CA THR A 317 0.34 17.45 18.06
C THR A 317 -0.76 18.39 18.57
N ASP A 318 -2.06 18.07 18.38
CA ASP A 318 -3.21 18.86 18.87
C ASP A 318 -4.42 18.02 19.38
N ASP A 319 -5.33 18.64 20.13
CA ASP A 319 -6.21 17.96 21.11
C ASP A 319 -7.70 17.79 20.72
N ALA A 320 -8.17 18.12 19.51
CA ALA A 320 -9.62 18.03 19.23
C ALA A 320 -10.03 17.66 17.80
N GLY A 321 -10.84 16.60 17.69
CA GLY A 321 -11.64 16.27 16.50
C GLY A 321 -11.03 15.23 15.56
N ASN A 322 -9.82 14.75 15.86
CA ASN A 322 -9.10 13.78 15.04
C ASN A 322 -9.65 12.35 15.22
N THR A 323 -9.84 11.65 14.11
CA THR A 323 -10.39 10.28 14.10
C THR A 323 -9.59 9.31 13.25
N LEU A 324 -9.44 8.09 13.77
CA LEU A 324 -8.94 6.94 13.01
C LEU A 324 -9.96 5.81 13.12
N THR A 325 -10.42 5.29 11.98
CA THR A 325 -11.22 4.07 11.93
C THR A 325 -10.37 2.96 11.34
N ILE A 326 -10.19 1.89 12.10
CA ILE A 326 -9.62 0.63 11.63
C ILE A 326 -10.78 -0.34 11.51
N GLU A 327 -11.09 -0.77 10.31
CA GLU A 327 -12.26 -1.58 10.02
C GLU A 327 -11.90 -2.83 9.20
N ASN A 328 -12.56 -3.96 9.48
CA ASN A 328 -12.47 -5.17 8.65
C ASN A 328 -11.02 -5.65 8.43
N SER A 329 -10.15 -5.50 9.43
CA SER A 329 -8.70 -5.69 9.26
C SER A 329 -8.13 -6.77 10.19
N ALA A 330 -7.08 -7.44 9.75
CA ALA A 330 -6.41 -8.52 10.47
C ALA A 330 -5.01 -8.08 10.95
N PHE A 331 -4.68 -8.41 12.20
CA PHE A 331 -3.37 -8.17 12.80
C PHE A 331 -2.86 -9.46 13.42
N SER A 332 -1.89 -10.10 12.77
CA SER A 332 -1.35 -11.37 13.22
C SER A 332 0.17 -11.32 13.45
N GLY A 333 0.61 -11.87 14.57
CA GLY A 333 2.04 -12.01 14.92
C GLY A 333 2.88 -10.74 14.91
N ASN A 334 2.29 -9.55 14.97
CA ASN A 334 3.05 -8.31 15.04
C ASN A 334 3.71 -8.18 16.42
N SER A 335 4.90 -7.59 16.46
CA SER A 335 5.70 -7.52 17.67
C SER A 335 6.20 -6.12 17.98
N GLY A 336 6.25 -5.76 19.27
CA GLY A 336 6.94 -4.55 19.71
C GLY A 336 7.73 -4.74 20.99
N ASP A 337 8.92 -4.14 21.11
CA ASP A 337 9.78 -4.47 22.25
C ASP A 337 9.31 -3.82 23.55
N THR A 338 8.86 -2.57 23.49
CA THR A 338 8.61 -1.75 24.70
C THR A 338 7.17 -1.25 24.85
N SER A 339 6.33 -1.45 23.84
CA SER A 339 4.95 -0.94 23.81
C SER A 339 3.94 -2.03 23.43
N SER A 340 3.38 -2.01 22.22
CA SER A 340 2.34 -2.94 21.76
C SER A 340 2.84 -3.84 20.64
N GLY A 341 2.24 -5.00 20.44
CA GLY A 341 2.50 -5.83 19.26
C GLY A 341 1.73 -5.31 18.05
N ALA A 342 0.40 -5.21 18.16
CA ALA A 342 -0.46 -4.78 17.07
C ALA A 342 -0.60 -3.26 16.99
N VAL A 343 -1.37 -2.65 17.89
CA VAL A 343 -1.78 -1.24 17.73
C VAL A 343 -1.53 -0.44 19.00
N MET A 344 -1.05 0.79 18.82
CA MET A 344 -0.85 1.78 19.88
C MET A 344 -1.55 3.09 19.53
N PHE A 345 -2.54 3.46 20.34
CA PHE A 345 -3.19 4.77 20.32
C PHE A 345 -2.60 5.65 21.41
N ASN A 346 -1.66 6.54 21.06
CA ASN A 346 -0.95 7.35 22.05
C ASN A 346 -1.26 8.84 21.95
N SER A 347 -2.55 9.18 22.04
CA SER A 347 -2.99 10.56 21.81
C SER A 347 -4.49 10.79 22.07
N SER A 348 -4.94 12.02 22.34
CA SER A 348 -6.33 12.44 22.62
C SER A 348 -7.37 12.22 21.48
N ASN A 349 -7.34 11.12 20.71
CA ASN A 349 -8.26 10.85 19.58
C ASN A 349 -9.59 10.26 20.02
N THR A 350 -10.52 10.24 19.08
CA THR A 350 -11.48 9.13 18.99
C THR A 350 -11.02 8.12 17.95
N ALA A 351 -10.76 6.87 18.34
CA ALA A 351 -10.49 5.77 17.42
C ALA A 351 -11.61 4.73 17.45
N TYR A 352 -11.84 4.10 16.30
CA TYR A 352 -12.77 2.99 16.16
C TYR A 352 -12.00 1.78 15.65
N VAL A 353 -12.17 0.64 16.32
CA VAL A 353 -11.68 -0.66 15.87
C VAL A 353 -12.91 -1.54 15.67
N ILE A 354 -13.25 -1.83 14.43
CA ILE A 354 -14.53 -2.41 14.03
C ILE A 354 -14.27 -3.65 13.19
N ASN A 355 -14.92 -4.77 13.49
CA ASN A 355 -14.80 -5.96 12.65
C ASN A 355 -13.33 -6.38 12.44
N CYS A 356 -12.48 -6.26 13.47
CA CYS A 356 -11.06 -6.63 13.35
C CYS A 356 -10.76 -7.93 14.10
N SER A 357 -9.75 -8.66 13.63
CA SER A 357 -9.15 -9.80 14.34
C SER A 357 -7.70 -9.45 14.68
N VAL A 358 -7.39 -9.38 15.97
CA VAL A 358 -6.06 -9.06 16.51
C VAL A 358 -5.57 -10.30 17.25
N SER A 359 -4.73 -11.11 16.58
CA SER A 359 -4.30 -12.43 17.06
C SER A 359 -2.79 -12.60 17.15
N GLY A 360 -2.30 -13.40 18.09
CA GLY A 360 -0.90 -13.84 18.14
C GLY A 360 0.15 -12.74 18.27
N ASN A 361 -0.23 -11.48 18.54
CA ASN A 361 0.71 -10.38 18.62
C ASN A 361 1.50 -10.44 19.92
N THR A 362 2.74 -9.96 19.92
CA THR A 362 3.64 -10.04 21.08
C THR A 362 4.19 -8.68 21.49
N SER A 363 4.46 -8.52 22.78
CA SER A 363 5.24 -7.39 23.29
C SER A 363 6.31 -7.88 24.26
N VAL A 364 7.57 -7.46 24.09
CA VAL A 364 8.68 -8.03 24.88
C VAL A 364 8.63 -7.56 26.33
N SER A 365 8.43 -6.26 26.54
CA SER A 365 8.44 -5.60 27.85
C SER A 365 7.33 -4.56 28.03
N GLY A 366 6.48 -4.36 27.02
CA GLY A 366 5.37 -3.42 27.10
C GLY A 366 4.14 -3.99 27.82
N PRO A 367 3.15 -3.13 28.11
CA PRO A 367 2.01 -3.47 28.97
C PRO A 367 0.86 -4.19 28.25
N CYS A 368 0.97 -4.38 26.92
CA CYS A 368 -0.06 -4.98 26.08
C CYS A 368 0.58 -5.48 24.79
N ALA A 369 -0.01 -6.47 24.14
CA ALA A 369 0.40 -6.89 22.80
C ALA A 369 -0.67 -6.68 21.73
N GLY A 370 -1.95 -6.58 22.13
CA GLY A 370 -3.05 -6.24 21.22
C GLY A 370 -3.21 -4.73 21.04
N LEU A 371 -4.20 -4.15 21.72
CA LEU A 371 -4.54 -2.73 21.64
C LEU A 371 -4.06 -1.97 22.89
N MET A 372 -3.04 -1.13 22.71
CA MET A 372 -2.59 -0.22 23.75
C MET A 372 -3.22 1.17 23.54
N ILE A 373 -3.87 1.69 24.58
CA ILE A 373 -4.49 3.02 24.58
C ILE A 373 -3.78 3.86 25.64
N GLY A 374 -2.91 4.76 25.24
CA GLY A 374 -2.21 5.65 26.16
C GLY A 374 -3.08 6.81 26.67
N ASP A 375 -3.94 7.32 25.79
CA ASP A 375 -4.87 8.44 26.00
C ASP A 375 -6.01 8.36 24.96
N GLY A 376 -7.01 9.24 25.04
CA GLY A 376 -8.10 9.36 24.10
C GLY A 376 -9.28 8.44 24.41
N THR A 377 -10.12 8.26 23.40
CA THR A 377 -11.33 7.43 23.43
C THR A 377 -11.25 6.39 22.33
N VAL A 378 -11.22 5.12 22.69
CA VAL A 378 -11.21 4.02 21.71
C VAL A 378 -12.48 3.18 21.86
N HIS A 379 -13.17 3.00 20.74
CA HIS A 379 -14.35 2.16 20.62
C HIS A 379 -14.01 0.90 19.85
N THR A 380 -13.96 -0.23 20.55
CA THR A 380 -13.81 -1.56 19.95
C THR A 380 -15.20 -2.18 19.76
N ARG A 381 -15.50 -2.66 18.55
CA ARG A 381 -16.83 -3.16 18.17
C ARG A 381 -16.70 -4.38 17.26
N ASN A 382 -17.54 -5.40 17.46
CA ASN A 382 -17.55 -6.60 16.61
C ASN A 382 -16.15 -7.16 16.35
N SER A 383 -15.24 -7.10 17.31
CA SER A 383 -13.82 -7.46 17.08
C SER A 383 -13.37 -8.59 17.98
N ILE A 384 -12.41 -9.37 17.49
CA ILE A 384 -11.76 -10.45 18.22
C ILE A 384 -10.35 -9.99 18.60
N LEU A 385 -10.02 -10.12 19.88
CA LEU A 385 -8.68 -9.92 20.41
C LEU A 385 -8.30 -11.15 21.22
N TRP A 386 -7.38 -11.94 20.68
CA TRP A 386 -7.07 -13.28 21.17
C TRP A 386 -5.59 -13.61 20.98
N GLY A 387 -5.02 -14.52 21.77
CA GLY A 387 -3.62 -14.96 21.63
C GLY A 387 -2.55 -13.87 21.80
N ASN A 388 -2.90 -12.67 22.26
CA ASN A 388 -1.97 -11.55 22.36
C ASN A 388 -1.17 -11.60 23.67
N LEU A 389 0.15 -11.76 23.58
CA LEU A 389 1.04 -11.99 24.72
C LEU A 389 1.93 -10.78 25.00
N ALA A 390 1.67 -10.08 26.11
CA ALA A 390 2.52 -8.98 26.57
C ALA A 390 3.50 -9.46 27.64
N GLY A 391 4.70 -8.90 27.60
CA GLY A 391 5.77 -9.24 28.52
C GLY A 391 6.08 -10.73 28.45
N VAL A 392 6.95 -11.15 27.53
CA VAL A 392 7.54 -12.51 27.56
C VAL A 392 8.20 -12.82 28.92
N THR A 393 8.45 -11.79 29.73
CA THR A 393 8.93 -11.87 31.12
C THR A 393 7.83 -11.80 32.21
N LEU A 394 6.59 -11.46 31.84
CA LEU A 394 5.42 -11.30 32.73
C LEU A 394 4.36 -12.40 32.57
N ASN A 395 4.40 -13.19 31.47
CA ASN A 395 3.53 -14.32 31.16
C ASN A 395 2.03 -13.96 31.30
N GLN A 396 1.62 -12.88 30.63
CA GLN A 396 0.29 -12.29 30.70
C GLN A 396 -0.32 -12.16 29.30
N ASP A 397 -1.47 -12.81 29.09
CA ASP A 397 -2.30 -12.53 27.92
C ASP A 397 -2.88 -11.13 28.15
N ASP A 398 -2.54 -10.13 27.33
CA ASP A 398 -2.99 -8.73 27.54
C ASP A 398 -3.45 -8.14 26.21
N SER A 399 -4.73 -8.38 25.90
CA SER A 399 -5.34 -7.97 24.62
C SER A 399 -5.70 -6.48 24.54
N ILE A 400 -6.07 -5.85 25.66
CA ILE A 400 -6.30 -4.40 25.74
C ILE A 400 -5.68 -3.84 26.99
N TRP A 401 -4.90 -2.77 26.87
CA TRP A 401 -4.43 -1.99 28.02
C TRP A 401 -4.75 -0.51 27.86
N PHE A 402 -5.21 0.10 28.94
CA PHE A 402 -5.42 1.54 29.02
C PHE A 402 -5.36 2.04 30.47
N PRO A 403 -4.84 3.26 30.71
CA PRO A 403 -4.76 3.86 32.03
C PRO A 403 -6.07 4.60 32.40
N PRO A 404 -6.29 4.98 33.68
CA PRO A 404 -7.56 5.56 34.14
C PRO A 404 -8.00 6.87 33.47
N GLN A 405 -7.08 7.62 32.86
CA GLN A 405 -7.40 8.85 32.12
C GLN A 405 -7.91 8.60 30.70
N ALA A 406 -7.63 7.43 30.12
CA ALA A 406 -8.11 7.04 28.81
C ALA A 406 -9.51 6.42 28.91
N THR A 407 -10.25 6.44 27.79
CA THR A 407 -11.58 5.82 27.69
C THR A 407 -11.54 4.67 26.71
N ALA A 408 -11.91 3.47 27.16
CA ALA A 408 -12.13 2.31 26.31
C ALA A 408 -13.59 1.85 26.41
N THR A 409 -14.21 1.60 25.26
CA THR A 409 -15.51 0.92 25.16
C THR A 409 -15.38 -0.30 24.28
N ALA A 410 -15.88 -1.45 24.71
CA ALA A 410 -15.98 -2.67 23.91
C ALA A 410 -17.45 -3.09 23.80
N ASN A 411 -17.96 -3.33 22.59
CA ASN A 411 -19.31 -3.87 22.38
C ASN A 411 -19.26 -5.03 21.39
N ARG A 412 -19.90 -6.15 21.74
CA ARG A 412 -19.92 -7.36 20.91
C ARG A 412 -18.52 -7.80 20.49
N CYS A 413 -17.60 -7.87 21.45
CA CYS A 413 -16.23 -8.29 21.21
C CYS A 413 -15.92 -9.63 21.88
N ILE A 414 -14.99 -10.38 21.29
CA ILE A 414 -14.33 -11.50 21.95
C ILE A 414 -12.98 -10.98 22.44
N ILE A 415 -12.79 -10.92 23.75
CA ILE A 415 -11.55 -10.39 24.36
C ILE A 415 -11.06 -11.44 25.35
N GLN A 416 -9.90 -12.06 25.06
CA GLN A 416 -9.34 -13.10 25.91
C GLN A 416 -9.06 -12.59 27.33
N SER A 417 -8.53 -11.36 27.43
CA SER A 417 -7.95 -10.83 28.66
C SER A 417 -7.69 -9.33 28.58
N LEU A 418 -7.39 -8.71 29.73
CA LEU A 418 -7.08 -7.28 29.86
C LEU A 418 -5.71 -7.09 30.49
N GLY A 419 -5.03 -6.04 30.06
CA GLY A 419 -3.74 -5.57 30.56
C GLY A 419 -3.69 -5.39 32.06
N THR A 420 -2.58 -5.76 32.70
CA THR A 420 -2.41 -5.59 34.15
C THR A 420 -2.63 -4.14 34.59
N GLY A 421 -3.51 -3.97 35.59
CA GLY A 421 -3.86 -2.66 36.15
C GLY A 421 -4.83 -1.85 35.31
N SER A 422 -5.22 -2.35 34.12
CA SER A 422 -6.23 -1.72 33.29
C SER A 422 -7.64 -1.97 33.86
N PRO A 423 -8.53 -0.97 33.87
CA PRO A 423 -9.92 -1.21 34.22
C PRO A 423 -10.63 -1.99 33.10
N ALA A 424 -11.78 -2.58 33.40
CA ALA A 424 -12.60 -3.19 32.36
C ALA A 424 -13.13 -2.11 31.40
N PRO A 425 -13.02 -2.29 30.07
CA PRO A 425 -13.69 -1.43 29.12
C PRO A 425 -15.19 -1.36 29.42
N THR A 426 -15.78 -0.19 29.22
CA THR A 426 -17.24 -0.06 29.29
C THR A 426 -17.92 -0.71 28.08
N GLY A 427 -19.24 -0.91 28.12
CA GLY A 427 -20.00 -1.51 27.02
C GLY A 427 -20.61 -2.85 27.39
N ALA A 428 -21.16 -3.56 26.40
CA ALA A 428 -21.97 -4.76 26.63
C ALA A 428 -21.75 -5.86 25.58
N ASN A 429 -22.25 -7.05 25.90
CA ASN A 429 -22.25 -8.23 25.03
C ASN A 429 -20.85 -8.70 24.61
N ASN A 430 -19.86 -8.55 25.49
CA ASN A 430 -18.52 -9.09 25.28
C ASN A 430 -18.39 -10.47 25.91
N THR A 431 -17.54 -11.31 25.36
CA THR A 431 -17.21 -12.64 25.89
C THR A 431 -15.70 -12.89 25.87
N SER A 432 -15.22 -13.79 26.71
CA SER A 432 -13.83 -14.29 26.70
C SER A 432 -13.77 -15.76 26.27
N THR A 433 -14.79 -16.22 25.54
CA THR A 433 -14.85 -17.59 25.00
C THR A 433 -13.94 -17.67 23.77
N ASN A 434 -13.22 -18.79 23.63
CA ASN A 434 -12.34 -19.02 22.49
C ASN A 434 -13.09 -18.76 21.16
N PRO A 435 -12.58 -17.89 20.28
CA PRO A 435 -13.19 -17.59 18.99
C PRO A 435 -13.14 -18.75 18.00
N LEU A 436 -12.40 -19.82 18.29
CA LEU A 436 -12.22 -20.99 17.42
C LEU A 436 -11.76 -20.57 16.02
N PHE A 437 -10.60 -19.93 15.93
CA PHE A 437 -9.94 -19.74 14.64
C PHE A 437 -9.60 -21.10 14.00
N VAL A 438 -9.51 -21.11 12.67
CA VAL A 438 -9.11 -22.32 11.92
C VAL A 438 -7.69 -22.71 12.27
N ASP A 439 -6.75 -21.76 12.14
CA ASP A 439 -5.33 -21.96 12.46
C ASP A 439 -4.63 -20.60 12.63
N ASP A 440 -4.53 -20.08 13.86
CA ASP A 440 -4.13 -18.69 14.10
C ASP A 440 -2.62 -18.41 14.03
N ASP A 441 -1.80 -19.46 13.92
CA ASP A 441 -0.36 -19.40 13.63
C ASP A 441 0.02 -20.14 12.34
N GLY A 442 -0.97 -20.46 11.50
CA GLY A 442 -0.78 -21.02 10.18
C GLY A 442 -0.16 -22.43 10.16
N ALA A 443 0.00 -22.95 8.95
CA ALA A 443 0.53 -24.29 8.72
C ALA A 443 2.00 -24.43 9.16
N ASP A 444 2.75 -23.33 9.20
CA ASP A 444 4.13 -23.30 9.68
C ASP A 444 4.26 -23.21 11.21
N ASN A 445 3.14 -23.05 11.93
CA ASN A 445 3.05 -22.90 13.38
C ASN A 445 3.85 -21.69 13.88
N ASN A 446 3.89 -20.62 13.11
CA ASN A 446 4.58 -19.38 13.43
C ASN A 446 3.74 -18.15 13.05
N ALA A 447 3.00 -17.64 14.03
CA ALA A 447 2.21 -16.43 13.87
C ALA A 447 3.02 -15.25 13.29
N GLY A 448 2.35 -14.47 12.45
CA GLY A 448 2.89 -13.32 11.75
C GLY A 448 3.34 -13.63 10.33
N THR A 449 2.93 -14.75 9.79
CA THR A 449 3.15 -15.14 8.41
C THR A 449 1.84 -15.10 7.62
N PRO A 450 1.92 -14.96 6.30
CA PRO A 450 0.73 -14.87 5.47
C PRO A 450 -0.23 -16.09 5.55
N ASP A 451 0.26 -17.27 5.96
CA ASP A 451 -0.56 -18.47 6.16
C ASP A 451 -1.39 -18.48 7.45
N ASP A 452 -1.30 -17.44 8.29
CA ASP A 452 -2.17 -17.26 9.46
C ASP A 452 -3.64 -17.18 9.06
N ASN A 453 -4.46 -18.09 9.58
CA ASN A 453 -5.85 -18.28 9.19
C ASN A 453 -6.81 -17.92 10.32
N LEU A 454 -7.15 -16.63 10.39
CA LEU A 454 -8.08 -16.06 11.37
C LEU A 454 -9.56 -16.22 10.98
N ARG A 455 -9.88 -17.09 10.01
CA ARG A 455 -11.26 -17.49 9.72
C ARG A 455 -11.83 -18.33 10.87
N LEU A 456 -13.15 -18.41 10.97
CA LEU A 456 -13.85 -19.07 12.08
C LEU A 456 -14.15 -20.54 11.78
N MET A 457 -14.02 -21.39 12.80
CA MET A 457 -14.48 -22.78 12.77
C MET A 457 -15.96 -22.90 13.14
N PRO A 458 -16.66 -23.97 12.69
CA PRO A 458 -18.03 -24.25 13.09
C PRO A 458 -18.20 -24.28 14.62
N GLY A 459 -19.23 -23.61 15.12
CA GLY A 459 -19.52 -23.51 16.55
C GLY A 459 -18.76 -22.40 17.29
N SER A 460 -18.03 -21.55 16.55
CA SER A 460 -17.45 -20.33 17.09
C SER A 460 -18.54 -19.44 17.74
N PRO A 461 -18.26 -18.82 18.91
CA PRO A 461 -19.16 -17.84 19.51
C PRO A 461 -19.21 -16.51 18.73
N ALA A 462 -18.38 -16.34 17.69
CA ALA A 462 -18.39 -15.15 16.85
C ALA A 462 -19.43 -15.21 15.72
N ILE A 463 -19.87 -16.42 15.35
CA ILE A 463 -20.79 -16.64 14.22
C ILE A 463 -22.18 -16.06 14.54
N ASP A 464 -22.73 -15.29 13.61
CA ASP A 464 -24.03 -14.61 13.67
C ASP A 464 -24.23 -13.79 14.97
N ALA A 465 -23.14 -13.24 15.52
CA ALA A 465 -23.11 -12.63 16.85
C ALA A 465 -22.85 -11.11 16.86
N GLY A 466 -22.48 -10.53 15.71
CA GLY A 466 -22.12 -9.13 15.54
C GLY A 466 -23.30 -8.17 15.52
N ASN A 467 -23.04 -6.93 15.10
CA ASN A 467 -24.05 -5.90 14.89
C ASN A 467 -23.83 -5.19 13.56
N ASN A 468 -24.79 -5.32 12.66
CA ASN A 468 -24.74 -4.78 11.30
C ASN A 468 -24.68 -3.25 11.27
N LEU A 469 -25.16 -2.56 12.31
CA LEU A 469 -25.11 -1.10 12.42
C LEU A 469 -23.70 -0.55 12.69
N TYR A 470 -22.74 -1.41 13.03
CA TYR A 470 -21.35 -1.00 13.19
C TYR A 470 -20.56 -1.08 11.88
N VAL A 471 -21.04 -1.85 10.90
CA VAL A 471 -20.37 -2.05 9.62
C VAL A 471 -20.48 -0.79 8.77
N GLY A 472 -19.35 -0.29 8.31
CA GLY A 472 -19.24 0.83 7.39
C GLY A 472 -19.92 0.51 6.06
N ALA A 473 -20.60 1.50 5.48
CA ALA A 473 -21.41 1.31 4.27
C ALA A 473 -20.60 0.87 3.02
N SER A 474 -19.28 1.03 3.04
CA SER A 474 -18.37 0.61 1.98
C SER A 474 -17.87 -0.84 2.12
N VAL A 475 -18.08 -1.49 3.28
CA VAL A 475 -17.62 -2.86 3.52
C VAL A 475 -18.66 -3.85 3.01
N SER A 476 -18.34 -4.52 1.90
CA SER A 476 -19.21 -5.55 1.28
C SER A 476 -18.63 -6.95 1.36
N ALA A 477 -17.32 -7.05 1.57
CA ALA A 477 -16.58 -8.28 1.79
C ALA A 477 -15.83 -8.22 3.12
N ASP A 478 -15.52 -9.38 3.68
CA ASP A 478 -14.63 -9.54 4.83
C ASP A 478 -13.15 -9.37 4.41
N VAL A 479 -12.21 -9.57 5.34
CA VAL A 479 -10.77 -9.37 5.04
C VAL A 479 -10.22 -10.37 4.01
N TYR A 480 -10.88 -11.51 3.81
CA TYR A 480 -10.49 -12.57 2.87
C TYR A 480 -11.25 -12.47 1.54
N GLY A 481 -11.98 -11.38 1.31
CA GLY A 481 -12.68 -11.11 0.06
C GLY A 481 -13.99 -11.89 -0.13
N VAL A 482 -14.50 -12.58 0.90
CA VAL A 482 -15.82 -13.24 0.86
C VAL A 482 -16.91 -12.32 1.42
N SER A 483 -18.19 -12.63 1.17
CA SER A 483 -19.27 -11.69 1.53
C SER A 483 -19.30 -11.39 3.03
N ARG A 484 -19.36 -10.10 3.38
CA ARG A 484 -19.42 -9.62 4.78
C ARG A 484 -20.72 -9.97 5.50
N PHE A 485 -21.76 -10.34 4.74
CA PHE A 485 -23.08 -10.65 5.27
C PHE A 485 -23.43 -12.05 4.80
N ALA A 486 -23.02 -13.06 5.58
CA ALA A 486 -23.32 -14.47 5.35
C ALA A 486 -24.09 -15.04 6.54
N ASP A 487 -25.01 -15.97 6.28
CA ASP A 487 -25.83 -16.61 7.33
C ASP A 487 -25.33 -18.03 7.56
N ASP A 488 -24.98 -18.40 8.80
CA ASP A 488 -24.88 -19.81 9.15
C ASP A 488 -26.21 -20.31 9.69
N THR A 489 -27.04 -20.85 8.80
CA THR A 489 -28.35 -21.41 9.17
C THR A 489 -28.33 -22.46 10.30
N GLY A 490 -27.15 -23.03 10.62
CA GLY A 490 -26.94 -23.94 11.74
C GLY A 490 -26.71 -23.27 13.10
N THR A 491 -26.33 -21.99 13.11
CA THR A 491 -26.03 -21.20 14.30
C THR A 491 -27.18 -20.22 14.58
N PRO A 492 -27.71 -20.13 15.82
CA PRO A 492 -28.73 -19.14 16.12
C PRO A 492 -28.17 -17.71 16.11
N ASP A 493 -28.83 -16.80 15.39
CA ASP A 493 -28.53 -15.36 15.44
C ASP A 493 -28.58 -14.83 16.88
N THR A 494 -27.44 -14.45 17.42
CA THR A 494 -27.32 -13.75 18.71
C THR A 494 -26.95 -12.27 18.54
N GLY A 495 -26.66 -11.88 17.30
CA GLY A 495 -26.34 -10.52 16.89
C GLY A 495 -27.54 -9.59 16.76
N ASP A 496 -27.28 -8.42 16.19
CA ASP A 496 -28.28 -7.41 15.84
C ASP A 496 -28.16 -7.09 14.35
N SER A 497 -29.14 -7.53 13.56
CA SER A 497 -29.15 -7.30 12.12
C SER A 497 -29.45 -5.83 11.74
N GLY A 498 -29.83 -4.99 12.70
CA GLY A 498 -30.32 -3.63 12.39
C GLY A 498 -31.57 -3.64 11.50
N GLY A 499 -32.26 -4.78 11.40
CA GLY A 499 -33.39 -5.01 10.50
C GLY A 499 -33.03 -5.48 9.09
N LEU A 500 -31.74 -5.76 8.81
CA LEU A 500 -31.23 -6.22 7.52
C LEU A 500 -30.39 -7.49 7.71
N PRO A 501 -31.00 -8.70 7.79
CA PRO A 501 -30.25 -9.95 7.82
C PRO A 501 -29.54 -10.20 6.47
N PRO A 502 -28.49 -11.04 6.45
CA PRO A 502 -27.98 -11.83 7.58
C PRO A 502 -27.15 -11.03 8.59
N VAL A 503 -26.92 -11.59 9.78
CA VAL A 503 -26.17 -10.95 10.86
C VAL A 503 -24.68 -11.15 10.62
N VAL A 504 -23.87 -10.09 10.72
CA VAL A 504 -22.42 -10.23 10.57
C VAL A 504 -21.78 -10.96 11.74
N ASP A 505 -20.71 -11.67 11.46
CA ASP A 505 -19.85 -12.27 12.45
C ASP A 505 -19.02 -11.23 13.22
N ILE A 506 -18.55 -11.61 14.40
CA ILE A 506 -17.55 -10.84 15.15
C ILE A 506 -16.16 -11.17 14.57
N GLY A 507 -15.35 -10.16 14.29
CA GLY A 507 -13.99 -10.31 13.77
C GLY A 507 -13.84 -9.88 12.31
N ALA A 508 -12.64 -10.12 11.77
CA ALA A 508 -12.28 -9.74 10.40
C ALA A 508 -12.80 -10.69 9.32
N ALA A 509 -13.21 -11.91 9.69
CA ALA A 509 -13.69 -12.93 8.78
C ALA A 509 -15.15 -13.29 9.04
N GLU A 510 -15.88 -13.62 7.98
CA GLU A 510 -17.22 -14.20 8.03
C GLU A 510 -17.17 -15.71 7.75
N PHE A 511 -17.86 -16.48 8.57
CA PHE A 511 -18.04 -17.91 8.39
C PHE A 511 -19.04 -18.19 7.27
N GLN A 512 -18.59 -18.84 6.20
CA GLN A 512 -19.41 -19.12 5.01
C GLN A 512 -20.24 -20.40 5.13
N GLY A 513 -20.64 -20.81 6.35
CA GLY A 513 -21.48 -21.99 6.60
C GLY A 513 -20.78 -23.36 6.44
N THR A 514 -19.49 -23.36 6.13
CA THR A 514 -18.66 -24.58 6.07
C THR A 514 -17.29 -24.29 6.66
N THR A 515 -16.65 -25.31 7.25
CA THR A 515 -15.28 -25.19 7.73
C THR A 515 -14.40 -24.63 6.61
N PRO A 516 -13.75 -23.48 6.81
CA PRO A 516 -12.84 -22.95 5.82
C PRO A 516 -11.70 -23.96 5.64
N ASN A 517 -11.52 -24.48 4.42
CA ASN A 517 -10.35 -25.32 4.12
C ASN A 517 -9.13 -24.39 4.00
N ASP A 518 -7.92 -24.90 4.28
CA ASP A 518 -6.69 -24.22 3.87
C ASP A 518 -6.82 -23.85 2.40
N CYS A 519 -6.61 -22.58 2.08
CA CYS A 519 -6.77 -22.12 0.71
C CYS A 519 -5.57 -22.56 -0.10
N VAL A 520 -5.49 -23.85 -0.42
CA VAL A 520 -4.36 -24.41 -1.17
C VAL A 520 -4.12 -23.66 -2.49
N ALA A 521 -5.17 -23.07 -3.09
CA ALA A 521 -5.01 -22.25 -4.29
C ALA A 521 -4.34 -20.89 -4.05
N ASP A 522 -4.38 -20.35 -2.83
CA ASP A 522 -3.55 -19.23 -2.39
C ASP A 522 -2.11 -19.74 -2.24
N THR A 523 -1.40 -19.73 -3.36
CA THR A 523 -0.09 -20.39 -3.48
C THR A 523 1.05 -19.44 -3.14
N ASN A 524 0.79 -18.13 -3.12
CA ASN A 524 1.73 -17.16 -2.57
C ASN A 524 1.55 -17.00 -1.04
N GLY A 525 0.44 -17.51 -0.50
CA GLY A 525 0.08 -17.50 0.90
C GLY A 525 -0.43 -16.14 1.39
N ASP A 526 -0.69 -15.17 0.52
CA ASP A 526 -0.98 -13.78 0.89
C ASP A 526 -2.39 -13.54 1.48
N GLY A 527 -3.15 -14.63 1.67
CA GLY A 527 -4.50 -14.64 2.18
C GLY A 527 -5.54 -14.23 1.14
N MET A 528 -5.12 -13.86 -0.08
CA MET A 528 -6.00 -13.36 -1.14
C MET A 528 -5.86 -14.21 -2.39
N LEU A 529 -6.98 -14.79 -2.81
CA LEU A 529 -7.01 -15.55 -4.05
C LEU A 529 -7.03 -14.63 -5.29
N THR A 530 -5.86 -14.40 -5.87
CA THR A 530 -5.62 -13.47 -6.98
C THR A 530 -4.85 -14.11 -8.15
N PRO A 531 -4.74 -13.47 -9.32
CA PRO A 531 -3.85 -13.96 -10.38
C PRO A 531 -2.37 -14.09 -9.97
N ALA A 532 -1.94 -13.49 -8.85
CA ALA A 532 -0.60 -13.66 -8.32
C ALA A 532 -0.35 -15.10 -7.85
N ASP A 533 -1.38 -15.77 -7.33
CA ASP A 533 -1.30 -17.18 -6.92
C ASP A 533 -1.02 -18.10 -8.07
N PHE A 534 -1.54 -17.80 -9.25
CA PHE A 534 -1.21 -18.59 -10.43
C PHE A 534 0.28 -18.48 -10.76
N THR A 535 0.84 -17.28 -10.59
CA THR A 535 2.27 -17.03 -10.81
C THR A 535 3.11 -17.76 -9.75
N ALA A 536 2.70 -17.72 -8.50
CA ALA A 536 3.34 -18.46 -7.41
C ALA A 536 3.25 -19.97 -7.62
N TRP A 537 2.09 -20.48 -8.04
CA TRP A 537 1.90 -21.89 -8.38
C TRP A 537 2.78 -22.34 -9.54
N ILE A 538 2.90 -21.53 -10.61
CA ILE A 538 3.85 -21.81 -11.70
C ILE A 538 5.28 -21.91 -11.17
N ASN A 539 5.68 -21.00 -10.27
CA ASN A 539 7.01 -21.03 -9.68
C ASN A 539 7.22 -22.27 -8.79
N ALA A 540 6.26 -22.62 -7.93
CA ALA A 540 6.29 -23.81 -7.10
C ALA A 540 6.39 -25.07 -7.97
N PHE A 541 5.58 -25.17 -9.03
CA PHE A 541 5.59 -26.28 -9.98
C PHE A 541 6.94 -26.43 -10.69
N ASN A 542 7.51 -25.33 -11.17
CA ASN A 542 8.81 -25.34 -11.86
C ASN A 542 9.99 -25.69 -10.94
N ASN A 543 9.86 -25.41 -9.64
CA ASN A 543 10.89 -25.68 -8.64
C ASN A 543 10.60 -26.92 -7.77
N ASN A 544 9.49 -27.63 -8.02
CA ASN A 544 9.04 -28.81 -7.28
C ASN A 544 8.95 -28.55 -5.76
N LEU A 545 8.36 -27.41 -5.38
CA LEU A 545 8.11 -27.01 -4.00
C LEU A 545 6.79 -27.59 -3.47
N PRO A 546 6.58 -27.79 -2.16
CA PRO A 546 5.37 -28.42 -1.63
C PRO A 546 4.05 -27.75 -2.05
N GLU A 547 4.06 -26.44 -2.27
CA GLU A 547 2.88 -25.62 -2.54
C GLU A 547 2.27 -25.91 -3.93
N CYS A 548 3.00 -26.60 -4.82
CA CYS A 548 2.39 -27.06 -6.07
C CYS A 548 1.53 -28.32 -5.95
N ASP A 549 1.56 -29.03 -4.82
CA ASP A 549 0.68 -30.18 -4.55
C ASP A 549 -0.70 -29.67 -4.12
N GLN A 550 -1.62 -29.67 -5.08
CA GLN A 550 -2.94 -29.04 -4.93
C GLN A 550 -4.05 -30.07 -4.69
N ASN A 551 -3.74 -31.34 -4.87
CA ASN A 551 -4.66 -32.45 -4.63
C ASN A 551 -4.28 -33.26 -3.37
N GLY A 552 -3.15 -32.95 -2.73
CA GLY A 552 -2.67 -33.56 -1.49
C GLY A 552 -2.13 -34.98 -1.67
N ASP A 553 -1.68 -35.35 -2.88
CA ASP A 553 -1.16 -36.70 -3.17
C ASP A 553 0.36 -36.85 -2.92
N GLY A 554 1.01 -35.76 -2.52
CA GLY A 554 2.43 -35.68 -2.22
C GLY A 554 3.33 -35.52 -3.44
N SER A 555 2.77 -35.27 -4.64
CA SER A 555 3.52 -35.16 -5.89
C SER A 555 3.06 -33.98 -6.75
N CYS A 556 3.99 -33.08 -7.10
CA CYS A 556 3.68 -32.03 -8.08
C CYS A 556 3.68 -32.55 -9.52
N THR A 557 2.49 -32.65 -10.09
CA THR A 557 2.24 -33.22 -11.42
C THR A 557 1.27 -32.34 -12.22
N PRO A 558 1.11 -32.56 -13.54
CA PRO A 558 0.11 -31.81 -14.31
C PRO A 558 -1.33 -31.96 -13.82
N THR A 559 -1.65 -32.96 -12.99
CA THR A 559 -2.99 -33.07 -12.38
C THR A 559 -3.22 -32.00 -11.31
N ASP A 560 -2.16 -31.50 -10.67
CA ASP A 560 -2.24 -30.40 -9.70
C ASP A 560 -2.66 -29.09 -10.33
N PHE A 561 -2.38 -28.87 -11.62
CA PHE A 561 -2.92 -27.70 -12.31
C PHE A 561 -4.47 -27.74 -12.36
N THR A 562 -5.02 -28.94 -12.56
CA THR A 562 -6.48 -29.12 -12.60
C THR A 562 -7.08 -28.93 -11.22
N ALA A 563 -6.39 -29.41 -10.18
CA ALA A 563 -6.78 -29.19 -8.79
C ALA A 563 -6.67 -27.71 -8.40
N TRP A 564 -5.58 -27.03 -8.76
CA TRP A 564 -5.39 -25.59 -8.55
C TRP A 564 -6.53 -24.78 -9.20
N ILE A 565 -6.88 -25.05 -10.47
CA ILE A 565 -8.02 -24.38 -11.12
C ILE A 565 -9.33 -24.63 -10.36
N ALA A 566 -9.55 -25.85 -9.88
CA ALA A 566 -10.76 -26.19 -9.14
C ALA A 566 -10.82 -25.45 -7.80
N ASN A 567 -9.71 -25.46 -7.06
CA ASN A 567 -9.53 -24.76 -5.79
C ASN A 567 -9.67 -23.23 -5.99
N PHE A 568 -9.05 -22.66 -7.02
CA PHE A 568 -9.14 -21.25 -7.37
C PHE A 568 -10.58 -20.83 -7.74
N ASN A 569 -11.28 -21.60 -8.57
CA ASN A 569 -12.67 -21.26 -8.93
C ASN A 569 -13.67 -21.51 -7.80
N ALA A 570 -13.34 -22.41 -6.86
CA ALA A 570 -14.16 -22.66 -5.68
C ALA A 570 -14.03 -21.55 -4.64
N GLY A 571 -12.95 -20.75 -4.72
CA GLY A 571 -12.57 -19.82 -3.67
C GLY A 571 -11.88 -20.52 -2.50
N CYS A 572 -11.44 -19.69 -1.54
CA CYS A 572 -11.20 -20.11 -0.17
C CYS A 572 -12.55 -20.14 0.58
#